data_AF-A0AAQ2Y4L3-F1
#
_entry.id   AF-A0AAQ2Y4L3-F1
#
_cell.length_a   1.000
_cell.length_b   1.000
_cell.length_c   1.000
_cell.angle_alpha   90.00
_cell.angle_beta   90.00
_cell.angle_gamma   90.00
#
_symmetry.space_group_name_H-M   'P 1'
#
loop_
_entity.id
_entity.type
_entity.pdbx_description
1 polymer ?
#
loop_
_entity_poly.entity_id
_entity_poly.type
_entity_poly.pdbx_seq_one_letter_code
_entity_poly.pdbx_strand_id
1 'polypeptide(L)'
;MMKPTMELYALPHQGQIKRVTRTLKKRTTLAYQYVAVRGDWVCLYASSAPQVARSEWWLDVLEGRGLLDARDTALIEPLAEEQWQGVLIEEGVVRQIWSAPSYSQLTVNLEASSCVLVVETREETRLEENWTRIAPPSDEELARLSQYRLTSHAPRWKKPVLAGAVVVSVVGALIAGQAWHAHQPKPTPTPKANAPAKPITLPPWMHYRLAINDALSAHQVMQGALISAATLATLPSGWKAESITLQGHALTASILREPQGLVSVWSQWLTQHPALASQFTGNSDTQTLSIAINAGLPRWHKRAMPLRPTDARLQDTLVQLGAVTTLSHESTPSTWQSKTWQVTHPGMNVTELSQLASLFDALPLSMDALTLTPVSLDTWSLSFTITLYGGL
;
A
#
# COMPACT_ATOMS: atom_id res chain seq x y z
N MET A 1 18.87 27.03 8.81
CA MET A 1 19.39 26.09 7.79
C MET A 1 18.58 24.82 7.88
N MET A 2 17.96 24.35 6.79
CA MET A 2 17.28 23.05 6.79
C MET A 2 18.32 21.95 7.01
N LYS A 3 18.15 21.12 8.04
CA LYS A 3 19.00 19.95 8.28
C LYS A 3 18.85 18.98 7.10
N PRO A 4 19.94 18.34 6.62
CA PRO A 4 19.86 17.42 5.50
C PRO A 4 19.06 16.16 5.91
N THR A 5 17.87 16.01 5.35
CA THR A 5 17.00 14.84 5.55
C THR A 5 17.36 13.74 4.54
N MET A 6 17.48 12.51 5.03
CA MET A 6 17.65 11.32 4.19
C MET A 6 16.30 10.92 3.60
N GLU A 7 16.25 10.70 2.30
CA GLU A 7 15.09 10.18 1.59
C GLU A 7 15.33 8.73 1.16
N LEU A 8 14.29 7.91 1.28
CA LEU A 8 14.29 6.52 0.84
C LEU A 8 13.26 6.33 -0.28
N TYR A 9 13.70 5.72 -1.36
CA TYR A 9 12.85 5.29 -2.46
C TYR A 9 13.09 3.80 -2.72
N ALA A 10 12.06 2.97 -2.55
CA ALA A 10 12.14 1.54 -2.83
C ALA A 10 11.20 1.15 -3.98
N LEU A 11 11.65 0.26 -4.86
CA LEU A 11 10.83 -0.33 -5.94
C LEU A 11 11.21 -1.79 -6.18
N PRO A 12 10.26 -2.67 -6.49
CA PRO A 12 10.57 -4.03 -6.89
C PRO A 12 11.23 -4.03 -8.28
N HIS A 13 12.20 -4.91 -8.52
CA HIS A 13 12.95 -4.94 -9.78
C HIS A 13 12.54 -6.01 -10.77
N GLN A 14 11.89 -7.11 -10.35
CA GLN A 14 11.42 -8.19 -11.24
C GLN A 14 12.50 -8.64 -12.25
N GLY A 15 13.73 -8.90 -11.77
CA GLY A 15 14.91 -9.18 -12.62
C GLY A 15 15.52 -8.00 -13.41
N GLN A 16 14.86 -6.83 -13.46
CA GLN A 16 15.32 -5.64 -14.20
C GLN A 16 16.01 -4.57 -13.31
N ILE A 17 16.95 -4.99 -12.46
CA ILE A 17 17.65 -4.12 -11.48
C ILE A 17 18.12 -2.80 -12.10
N LYS A 18 18.87 -2.86 -13.22
CA LYS A 18 19.44 -1.65 -13.88
C LYS A 18 18.36 -0.65 -14.32
N ARG A 19 17.21 -1.13 -14.80
CA ARG A 19 16.11 -0.26 -15.24
C ARG A 19 15.49 0.43 -14.04
N VAL A 20 15.21 -0.33 -12.98
CA VAL A 20 14.59 0.18 -11.76
C VAL A 20 15.52 1.16 -11.04
N THR A 21 16.82 0.85 -10.91
CA THR A 21 17.80 1.81 -10.38
C THR A 21 17.80 3.11 -11.19
N ARG A 22 17.76 3.05 -12.53
CA ARG A 22 17.69 4.26 -13.36
C ARG A 22 16.39 5.04 -13.13
N THR A 23 15.27 4.35 -12.96
CA THR A 23 13.98 4.97 -12.65
C THR A 23 14.02 5.67 -11.30
N LEU A 24 14.54 5.01 -10.26
CA LEU A 24 14.70 5.58 -8.93
C LEU A 24 15.61 6.80 -8.93
N LYS A 25 16.77 6.72 -9.60
CA LYS A 25 17.71 7.86 -9.71
C LYS A 25 17.11 9.07 -10.41
N LYS A 26 16.13 8.90 -11.30
CA LYS A 26 15.40 10.01 -11.94
C LYS A 26 14.35 10.67 -11.04
N ARG A 27 13.95 10.02 -9.94
CA ARG A 27 12.92 10.53 -9.02
C ARG A 27 13.46 11.55 -8.02
N THR A 28 14.77 11.64 -7.85
CA THR A 28 15.41 12.56 -6.93
C THR A 28 16.46 13.41 -7.63
N THR A 29 16.57 14.68 -7.23
CA THR A 29 17.62 15.61 -7.68
C THR A 29 18.77 15.72 -6.66
N LEU A 30 18.71 14.92 -5.59
CA LEU A 30 19.69 14.95 -4.50
C LEU A 30 21.06 14.43 -4.96
N ALA A 31 22.11 15.10 -4.50
CA ALA A 31 23.47 14.95 -5.01
C ALA A 31 24.17 13.67 -4.54
N TYR A 32 23.81 13.17 -3.35
CA TYR A 32 24.41 11.99 -2.74
C TYR A 32 23.43 10.83 -2.77
N GLN A 33 23.88 9.67 -3.25
CA GLN A 33 23.03 8.51 -3.48
C GLN A 33 23.72 7.21 -3.08
N TYR A 34 22.96 6.28 -2.50
CA TYR A 34 23.36 4.90 -2.22
C TYR A 34 22.25 3.96 -2.70
N VAL A 35 22.62 2.87 -3.36
CA VAL A 35 21.67 1.90 -3.91
C VAL A 35 21.93 0.55 -3.29
N ALA A 36 20.91 -0.04 -2.66
CA ALA A 36 20.91 -1.40 -2.17
C ALA A 36 19.94 -2.26 -2.99
N VAL A 37 20.22 -3.57 -3.07
CA VAL A 37 19.33 -4.56 -3.66
C VAL A 37 19.08 -5.64 -2.61
N ARG A 38 17.82 -5.87 -2.24
CA ARG A 38 17.40 -6.81 -1.20
C ARG A 38 16.25 -7.65 -1.71
N GLY A 39 16.47 -8.95 -1.88
CA GLY A 39 15.52 -9.84 -2.53
C GLY A 39 15.10 -9.28 -3.90
N ASP A 40 13.80 -9.07 -4.07
CA ASP A 40 13.22 -8.49 -5.29
C ASP A 40 13.18 -6.95 -5.32
N TRP A 41 13.77 -6.26 -4.34
CA TRP A 41 13.67 -4.81 -4.17
C TRP A 41 14.99 -4.09 -4.45
N VAL A 42 14.88 -2.90 -5.04
CA VAL A 42 15.96 -1.92 -5.14
C VAL A 42 15.60 -0.72 -4.28
N CYS A 43 16.45 -0.41 -3.32
CA CYS A 43 16.32 0.72 -2.41
C CYS A 43 17.35 1.80 -2.78
N LEU A 44 16.89 3.03 -3.03
CA LEU A 44 17.71 4.20 -3.25
C LEU A 44 17.59 5.12 -2.04
N TYR A 45 18.72 5.33 -1.37
CA TYR A 45 18.90 6.32 -0.32
C TYR A 45 19.50 7.57 -0.93
N ALA A 46 18.90 8.72 -0.67
CA ALA A 46 19.31 9.98 -1.27
C ALA A 46 19.38 11.10 -0.21
N SER A 47 20.39 11.95 -0.32
CA SER A 47 20.59 13.08 0.60
C SER A 47 21.21 14.29 -0.10
N SER A 48 20.94 15.48 0.44
CA SER A 48 21.55 16.73 -0.02
C SER A 48 22.99 16.90 0.47
N ALA A 49 23.41 16.13 1.48
CA ALA A 49 24.75 16.18 2.07
C ALA A 49 25.42 14.79 2.11
N PRO A 50 26.75 14.72 2.27
CA PRO A 50 27.44 13.45 2.53
C PRO A 50 26.89 12.82 3.79
N GLN A 51 26.21 11.68 3.63
CA GLN A 51 25.62 10.91 4.72
C GLN A 51 25.87 9.42 4.50
N VAL A 52 25.46 8.61 5.47
CA VAL A 52 25.54 7.16 5.42
C VAL A 52 24.13 6.60 5.47
N ALA A 53 23.81 5.62 4.62
CA ALA A 53 22.54 4.90 4.65
C ALA A 53 22.45 4.00 5.89
N ARG A 54 22.30 4.63 7.05
CA ARG A 54 22.39 4.01 8.38
C ARG A 54 21.29 2.99 8.63
N SER A 55 20.11 3.20 8.04
CA SER A 55 19.00 2.24 8.07
C SER A 55 19.32 0.94 7.33
N GLU A 56 20.04 1.02 6.20
CA GLU A 56 20.48 -0.17 5.45
C GLU A 56 21.57 -0.93 6.22
N TRP A 57 22.46 -0.21 6.88
CA TRP A 57 23.47 -0.83 7.75
C TRP A 57 22.82 -1.54 8.94
N TRP A 58 21.82 -0.92 9.58
CA TRP A 58 21.09 -1.53 10.68
C TRP A 58 20.34 -2.80 10.28
N LEU A 59 19.79 -2.85 9.07
CA LEU A 59 19.20 -4.07 8.52
C LEU A 59 20.20 -5.24 8.60
N ASP A 60 21.43 -5.05 8.12
CA ASP A 60 22.46 -6.10 8.15
C ASP A 60 22.96 -6.43 9.56
N VAL A 61 22.94 -5.45 10.47
CA VAL A 61 23.28 -5.67 11.88
C VAL A 61 22.21 -6.53 12.56
N LEU A 62 20.92 -6.20 12.36
CA LEU A 62 19.81 -6.96 12.94
C LEU A 62 19.72 -8.37 12.34
N GLU A 63 19.95 -8.51 11.04
CA GLU A 63 20.05 -9.80 10.37
C GLU A 63 21.20 -10.64 10.97
N GLY A 64 22.40 -10.06 11.09
CA GLY A 64 23.56 -10.75 11.67
C GLY A 64 23.39 -11.12 13.15
N ARG A 65 22.56 -10.38 13.89
CA ARG A 65 22.22 -10.67 15.29
C ARG A 65 21.06 -11.66 15.43
N GLY A 66 20.42 -12.08 14.34
CA GLY A 66 19.26 -12.96 14.36
C GLY A 66 18.02 -12.31 15.01
N LEU A 67 17.89 -10.98 14.92
CA LEU A 67 16.80 -10.20 15.50
C LEU A 67 15.71 -9.83 14.48
N LEU A 68 15.88 -10.24 13.23
CA LEU A 68 14.84 -10.11 12.20
C LEU A 68 14.03 -11.40 12.16
N ASP A 69 12.85 -11.36 12.77
CA ASP A 69 11.84 -12.41 12.61
C ASP A 69 11.01 -12.18 11.33
N ALA A 70 10.11 -13.12 11.01
CA ALA A 70 9.13 -12.96 9.92
C ALA A 70 8.09 -11.84 10.16
N ARG A 71 8.23 -11.05 11.22
CA ARG A 71 7.34 -9.94 11.60
C ARG A 71 7.97 -8.60 11.25
N ASP A 72 7.14 -7.60 10.98
CA ASP A 72 7.59 -6.22 10.75
C ASP A 72 8.37 -5.72 11.97
N THR A 73 9.61 -5.30 11.76
CA THR A 73 10.51 -4.83 12.82
C THR A 73 10.73 -3.33 12.67
N ALA A 74 10.43 -2.59 13.72
CA ALA A 74 10.77 -1.18 13.82
C ALA A 74 11.97 -1.01 14.74
N LEU A 75 12.99 -0.29 14.28
CA LEU A 75 14.15 0.07 15.06
C LEU A 75 14.12 1.56 15.39
N ILE A 76 14.35 1.87 16.66
CA ILE A 76 14.56 3.24 17.14
C ILE A 76 15.98 3.36 17.66
N GLU A 77 16.75 4.30 17.13
CA GLU A 77 18.08 4.62 17.62
C GLU A 77 18.24 6.11 17.95
N PRO A 78 19.05 6.45 18.96
CA PRO A 78 19.54 7.80 19.15
C PRO A 78 20.56 8.17 18.06
N LEU A 79 20.45 9.37 17.52
CA LEU A 79 21.48 10.03 16.72
C LEU A 79 22.18 11.12 17.56
N ALA A 80 23.28 11.65 17.02
CA ALA A 80 23.93 12.82 17.62
C ALA A 80 22.97 14.03 17.63
N GLU A 81 23.21 14.99 18.54
CA GLU A 81 22.46 16.26 18.67
C GLU A 81 20.98 16.10 19.11
N GLU A 82 20.70 15.18 20.05
CA GLU A 82 19.33 14.94 20.58
C GLU A 82 18.30 14.59 19.49
N GLN A 83 18.75 14.07 18.35
CA GLN A 83 17.84 13.56 17.33
C GLN A 83 17.68 12.06 17.48
N TRP A 84 16.50 11.57 17.13
CA TRP A 84 16.22 10.16 17.07
C TRP A 84 15.90 9.75 15.63
N GLN A 85 16.29 8.53 15.27
CA GLN A 85 15.95 7.93 13.98
C GLN A 85 15.07 6.70 14.20
N GLY A 86 13.99 6.65 13.43
CA GLY A 86 13.14 5.48 13.29
C GLY A 86 13.37 4.84 11.93
N VAL A 87 13.42 3.50 11.91
CA VAL A 87 13.54 2.68 10.72
C VAL A 87 12.49 1.58 10.79
N LEU A 88 11.73 1.39 9.72
CA LEU A 88 10.80 0.27 9.58
C LEU A 88 11.36 -0.72 8.57
N ILE A 89 11.52 -1.96 9.00
CA ILE A 89 12.00 -3.09 8.22
C ILE A 89 10.85 -4.08 8.08
N GLU A 90 10.47 -4.38 6.84
CA GLU A 90 9.44 -5.36 6.51
C GLU A 90 10.04 -6.34 5.50
N GLU A 91 9.89 -7.65 5.76
CA GLU A 91 10.36 -8.73 4.87
C GLU A 91 11.84 -8.59 4.48
N GLY A 92 12.71 -8.16 5.41
CA GLY A 92 14.14 -7.98 5.15
C GLY A 92 14.48 -6.78 4.26
N VAL A 93 13.57 -5.81 4.12
CA VAL A 93 13.77 -4.59 3.32
C VAL A 93 13.42 -3.37 4.16
N VAL A 94 14.28 -2.34 4.12
CA VAL A 94 13.95 -1.05 4.73
C VAL A 94 12.82 -0.38 3.93
N ARG A 95 11.69 -0.09 4.58
CA ARG A 95 10.50 0.49 3.96
C ARG A 95 10.34 1.97 4.26
N GLN A 96 10.67 2.36 5.48
CA GLN A 96 10.50 3.73 5.92
C GLN A 96 11.66 4.16 6.81
N ILE A 97 12.06 5.41 6.64
CA ILE A 97 13.00 6.09 7.51
C ILE A 97 12.37 7.42 7.93
N TRP A 98 12.51 7.77 9.19
CA TRP A 98 12.07 9.06 9.69
C TRP A 98 12.98 9.50 10.84
N SER A 99 13.01 10.79 11.08
CA SER A 99 13.82 11.39 12.13
C SER A 99 12.99 12.40 12.89
N ALA A 100 13.10 12.42 14.22
CA ALA A 100 12.40 13.39 15.05
C ALA A 100 13.32 13.92 16.17
N PRO A 101 13.07 15.13 16.69
CA PRO A 101 13.81 15.68 17.83
C PRO A 101 13.50 14.97 19.16
N SER A 102 12.39 14.23 19.25
CA SER A 102 12.03 13.52 20.47
C SER A 102 11.58 12.09 20.19
N TYR A 103 11.88 11.21 21.14
CA TYR A 103 11.45 9.81 21.13
C TYR A 103 9.92 9.68 20.95
N SER A 104 9.12 10.44 21.72
CA SER A 104 7.65 10.42 21.65
C SER A 104 7.06 10.77 20.28
N GLN A 105 7.79 11.54 19.45
CA GLN A 105 7.34 11.88 18.11
C GLN A 105 7.67 10.78 17.09
N LEU A 106 8.70 9.96 17.34
CA LEU A 106 8.99 8.82 16.47
C LEU A 106 7.92 7.73 16.59
N THR A 107 7.37 7.56 17.79
CA THR A 107 6.52 6.42 18.12
C THR A 107 5.12 6.53 17.55
N VAL A 108 4.69 7.75 17.19
CA VAL A 108 3.42 8.01 16.47
C VAL A 108 3.37 7.31 15.10
N ASN A 109 4.53 7.07 14.48
CA ASN A 109 4.59 6.40 13.19
C ASN A 109 4.72 4.87 13.29
N LEU A 110 4.74 4.32 14.51
CA LEU A 110 4.83 2.88 14.75
C LEU A 110 3.43 2.27 14.77
N GLU A 111 3.27 1.17 14.05
CA GLU A 111 2.03 0.42 14.07
C GLU A 111 1.99 -0.54 15.25
N ALA A 112 0.79 -0.80 15.79
CA ALA A 112 0.59 -1.71 16.92
C ALA A 112 1.03 -3.16 16.65
N SER A 113 1.22 -3.55 15.39
CA SER A 113 1.62 -4.89 14.96
C SER A 113 3.14 -5.08 14.78
N SER A 114 3.95 -4.02 14.85
CA SER A 114 5.41 -4.13 14.65
C SER A 114 6.13 -4.56 15.93
N CYS A 115 7.14 -5.42 15.80
CA CYS A 115 8.11 -5.63 16.87
C CYS A 115 9.01 -4.40 16.98
N VAL A 116 9.00 -3.72 18.13
CA VAL A 116 9.79 -2.50 18.33
C VAL A 116 11.08 -2.82 19.08
N LEU A 117 12.20 -2.56 18.43
CA LEU A 117 13.55 -2.65 18.98
C LEU A 117 14.06 -1.24 19.28
N VAL A 118 14.53 -1.02 20.50
CA VAL A 118 15.11 0.26 20.92
C VAL A 118 16.58 0.04 21.28
N VAL A 119 17.46 0.79 20.61
CA VAL A 119 18.90 0.77 20.92
C VAL A 119 19.12 1.42 22.28
N GLU A 120 19.75 0.70 23.19
CA GLU A 120 19.99 1.15 24.55
C GLU A 120 20.82 2.44 24.59
N THR A 121 20.29 3.43 25.31
CA THR A 121 20.97 4.69 25.64
C THR A 121 21.37 4.71 27.12
N ARG A 122 22.35 5.56 27.47
CA ARG A 122 22.75 5.79 28.87
C ARG A 122 21.66 6.45 29.72
N GLU A 123 20.61 6.96 29.11
CA GLU A 123 19.44 7.53 29.78
C GLU A 123 18.32 6.49 29.85
N GLU A 124 17.72 6.29 31.04
CA GLU A 124 16.60 5.39 31.25
C GLU A 124 15.35 5.88 30.48
N THR A 125 15.30 5.56 29.19
CA THR A 125 14.13 5.81 28.37
C THR A 125 13.04 4.84 28.84
N ARG A 126 11.96 5.35 29.45
CA ARG A 126 10.81 4.52 29.86
C ARG A 126 10.29 3.79 28.63
N LEU A 127 10.39 2.48 28.64
CA LEU A 127 9.85 1.63 27.58
C LEU A 127 8.39 1.30 27.88
N GLU A 128 7.63 1.13 26.81
CA GLU A 128 6.33 0.46 26.88
C GLU A 128 6.55 -1.05 27.11
N GLU A 129 5.59 -1.73 27.74
CA GLU A 129 5.70 -3.14 28.18
C GLU A 129 6.02 -4.13 27.05
N ASN A 130 5.80 -3.74 25.79
CA ASN A 130 5.91 -4.62 24.62
C ASN A 130 7.20 -4.41 23.79
N TRP A 131 8.11 -3.54 24.22
CA TRP A 131 9.27 -3.15 23.40
C TRP A 131 10.56 -3.79 23.92
N THR A 132 11.43 -4.18 22.99
CA THR A 132 12.66 -4.91 23.32
C THR A 132 13.86 -3.97 23.26
N ARG A 133 14.68 -3.94 24.33
CA ARG A 133 15.98 -3.24 24.28
C ARG A 133 17.00 -4.10 23.57
N ILE A 134 17.79 -3.47 22.71
CA ILE A 134 18.94 -4.09 22.09
C ILE A 134 20.21 -3.32 22.46
N ALA A 135 21.30 -4.06 22.65
CA ALA A 135 22.59 -3.47 22.94
C ALA A 135 23.05 -2.54 21.79
N PRO A 136 23.82 -1.49 22.10
CA PRO A 136 24.40 -0.64 21.07
C PRO A 136 25.28 -1.44 20.09
N PRO A 137 25.53 -0.91 18.88
CA PRO A 137 26.48 -1.47 17.93
C PRO A 137 27.88 -1.68 18.54
N SER A 138 28.47 -2.85 18.30
CA SER A 138 29.87 -3.14 18.58
C SER A 138 30.80 -2.35 17.65
N ASP A 139 32.07 -2.23 18.03
CA ASP A 139 33.09 -1.52 17.23
C ASP A 139 33.26 -2.16 15.84
N GLU A 140 33.14 -3.48 15.73
CA GLU A 140 33.19 -4.21 14.46
C GLU A 140 31.99 -3.90 13.55
N GLU A 141 30.79 -3.79 14.13
CA GLU A 141 29.59 -3.38 13.38
C GLU A 141 29.73 -1.93 12.90
N LEU A 142 30.23 -1.03 13.76
CA LEU A 142 30.46 0.38 13.42
C LEU A 142 31.52 0.55 12.32
N ALA A 143 32.55 -0.28 12.28
CA ALA A 143 33.58 -0.22 11.23
C ALA A 143 32.98 -0.44 9.82
N ARG A 144 31.95 -1.29 9.71
CA ARG A 144 31.25 -1.59 8.44
C ARG A 144 30.39 -0.43 7.95
N LEU A 145 30.05 0.52 8.80
CA LEU A 145 29.21 1.68 8.47
C LEU A 145 29.78 2.53 7.30
N SER A 146 31.10 2.52 7.13
CA SER A 146 31.79 3.19 6.02
C SER A 146 31.38 2.68 4.62
N GLN A 147 30.92 1.43 4.50
CA GLN A 147 30.50 0.82 3.23
C GLN A 147 29.18 1.38 2.71
N TYR A 148 28.36 1.96 3.59
CA TYR A 148 27.04 2.50 3.30
C TYR A 148 27.07 4.01 3.00
N ARG A 149 28.25 4.58 2.78
CA ARG A 149 28.42 6.00 2.46
C ARG A 149 27.76 6.33 1.13
N LEU A 150 26.93 7.37 1.12
CA LEU A 150 26.33 7.86 -0.11
C LEU A 150 27.41 8.45 -1.01
N THR A 151 27.39 8.06 -2.28
CA THR A 151 28.33 8.52 -3.29
C THR A 151 27.79 9.74 -4.01
N SER A 152 28.63 10.75 -4.25
CA SER A 152 28.24 11.92 -5.02
C SER A 152 28.12 11.56 -6.50
N HIS A 153 26.97 11.86 -7.08
CA HIS A 153 26.72 11.72 -8.52
C HIS A 153 26.80 13.09 -9.20
N ALA A 154 27.86 13.86 -8.95
CA ALA A 154 28.12 15.06 -9.75
C ALA A 154 28.28 14.66 -11.22
N PRO A 155 27.59 15.31 -12.17
CA PRO A 155 27.75 15.02 -13.58
C PRO A 155 29.20 15.30 -13.96
N ARG A 156 29.97 14.26 -14.31
CA ARG A 156 31.25 14.42 -14.99
C ARG A 156 30.96 15.22 -16.27
N TRP A 157 31.28 16.51 -16.24
CA TRP A 157 31.27 17.37 -17.42
C TRP A 157 32.17 16.70 -18.46
N LYS A 158 31.56 16.05 -19.46
CA LYS A 158 32.30 15.54 -20.62
C LYS A 158 32.84 16.79 -21.31
N LYS A 159 34.17 16.97 -21.27
CA LYS A 159 34.85 18.03 -22.01
C LYS A 159 34.34 17.99 -23.46
N PRO A 160 33.89 19.11 -24.05
CA PRO A 160 33.54 19.12 -25.46
C PRO A 160 34.83 18.87 -26.24
N VAL A 161 34.89 17.72 -26.91
CA VAL A 161 35.90 17.45 -27.93
C VAL A 161 35.62 18.44 -29.06
N LEU A 162 36.55 19.37 -29.29
CA LEU A 162 36.58 20.20 -30.48
C LEU A 162 36.68 19.27 -31.71
N ALA A 163 35.57 19.07 -32.40
CA ALA A 163 35.56 18.65 -33.79
C ALA A 163 35.32 19.91 -34.62
N GLY A 164 36.37 20.33 -35.32
CA GLY A 164 36.38 21.54 -36.12
C GLY A 164 35.60 21.44 -37.43
N ALA A 165 35.56 22.61 -38.07
CA ALA A 165 35.29 22.87 -39.48
C ALA A 165 33.86 22.57 -39.99
N VAL A 166 33.06 23.62 -40.14
CA VAL A 166 32.63 24.23 -41.42
C VAL A 166 31.76 25.45 -41.05
N VAL A 167 31.63 26.42 -41.96
CA VAL A 167 30.92 27.71 -41.87
C VAL A 167 31.78 28.90 -41.42
N VAL A 168 32.95 29.02 -42.05
CA VAL A 168 33.37 30.33 -42.59
C VAL A 168 32.47 30.59 -43.80
N SER A 169 31.65 31.66 -43.76
CA SER A 169 30.98 32.35 -44.89
C SER A 169 29.54 32.85 -44.61
N VAL A 170 29.23 33.42 -43.44
CA VAL A 170 28.00 34.28 -43.29
C VAL A 170 28.24 35.54 -42.43
N VAL A 171 29.48 35.88 -42.09
CA VAL A 171 29.77 37.06 -41.23
C VAL A 171 29.93 38.36 -42.05
N GLY A 172 29.94 38.30 -43.38
CA GLY A 172 30.05 39.49 -44.24
C GLY A 172 28.73 40.22 -44.56
N ALA A 173 27.56 39.66 -44.23
CA ALA A 173 26.27 40.21 -44.65
C ALA A 173 25.36 40.71 -43.51
N LEU A 174 25.78 40.58 -42.24
CA LEU A 174 24.96 40.95 -41.07
C LEU A 174 25.26 42.34 -40.49
N ILE A 175 26.25 43.06 -41.03
CA ILE A 175 26.63 44.41 -40.54
C ILE A 175 25.87 45.53 -41.29
N ALA A 176 25.21 45.25 -42.41
CA ALA A 176 24.39 46.24 -43.14
C ALA A 176 22.89 46.27 -42.73
N GLY A 177 22.43 45.35 -41.89
CA GLY A 177 21.02 45.21 -41.50
C GLY A 177 20.63 45.82 -40.15
N GLN A 178 21.58 46.28 -39.34
CA GLN A 178 21.32 46.72 -37.95
C GLN A 178 20.88 48.19 -37.81
N ALA A 179 20.76 48.94 -38.91
CA ALA A 179 20.31 50.34 -38.87
C ALA A 179 18.79 50.53 -39.03
N TRP A 180 18.00 49.49 -39.34
CA TRP A 180 16.56 49.64 -39.60
C TRP A 180 15.64 49.15 -38.47
N HIS A 181 16.14 48.35 -37.53
CA HIS A 181 15.31 47.81 -36.43
C HIS A 181 15.31 48.66 -35.15
N ALA A 182 16.04 49.78 -35.11
CA ALA A 182 16.09 50.67 -33.95
C ALA A 182 14.89 51.63 -33.82
N HIS A 183 13.94 51.62 -34.77
CA HIS A 183 12.78 52.51 -34.78
C HIS A 183 11.44 51.76 -34.91
N GLN A 184 11.19 50.81 -34.01
CA GLN A 184 9.82 50.37 -33.75
C GLN A 184 9.36 50.84 -32.37
N PRO A 185 8.22 51.54 -32.27
CA PRO A 185 7.68 51.97 -31.00
C PRO A 185 7.21 50.76 -30.17
N LYS A 186 7.56 50.82 -28.89
CA LYS A 186 7.28 49.81 -27.86
C LYS A 186 5.76 49.59 -27.71
N PRO A 187 5.23 48.37 -27.93
CA PRO A 187 3.83 48.10 -27.63
C PRO A 187 3.62 47.98 -26.11
N THR A 188 2.68 48.77 -25.60
CA THR A 188 2.07 48.69 -24.27
C THR A 188 1.61 47.25 -23.97
N PRO A 189 1.80 46.73 -22.75
CA PRO A 189 1.46 45.35 -22.41
C PRO A 189 -0.05 45.13 -22.50
N THR A 190 -0.46 44.31 -23.46
CA THR A 190 -1.79 43.71 -23.48
C THR A 190 -1.87 42.65 -22.37
N PRO A 191 -2.95 42.60 -21.57
CA PRO A 191 -3.12 41.57 -20.56
C PRO A 191 -3.16 40.20 -21.24
N LYS A 192 -2.25 39.29 -20.87
CA LYS A 192 -2.25 37.92 -21.38
C LYS A 192 -3.59 37.29 -21.06
N ALA A 193 -4.36 37.03 -22.11
CA ALA A 193 -5.50 36.12 -22.07
C ALA A 193 -5.09 34.82 -21.39
N ASN A 194 -5.96 34.35 -20.50
CA ASN A 194 -5.83 33.13 -19.72
C ASN A 194 -5.16 32.01 -20.51
N ALA A 195 -3.92 31.68 -20.13
CA ALA A 195 -3.33 30.42 -20.51
C ALA A 195 -4.27 29.31 -20.04
N PRO A 196 -4.63 28.32 -20.88
CA PRO A 196 -5.40 27.18 -20.40
C PRO A 196 -4.61 26.56 -19.26
N ALA A 197 -5.26 26.42 -18.11
CA ALA A 197 -4.66 25.82 -16.92
C ALA A 197 -3.98 24.52 -17.34
N LYS A 198 -2.68 24.38 -17.04
CA LYS A 198 -1.97 23.11 -17.21
C LYS A 198 -2.87 22.01 -16.64
N PRO A 199 -3.21 20.96 -17.40
CA PRO A 199 -3.94 19.85 -16.82
C PRO A 199 -3.14 19.40 -15.61
N ILE A 200 -3.78 19.35 -14.45
CA ILE A 200 -3.19 18.86 -13.21
C ILE A 200 -2.91 17.38 -13.48
N THR A 201 -1.71 17.07 -13.97
CA THR A 201 -1.22 15.69 -14.04
C THR A 201 -1.02 15.25 -12.60
N LEU A 202 -2.04 14.59 -12.07
CA LEU A 202 -1.98 13.93 -10.78
C LEU A 202 -0.76 13.01 -10.77
N PRO A 203 0.07 13.03 -9.71
CA PRO A 203 1.15 12.08 -9.56
C PRO A 203 0.59 10.66 -9.69
N PRO A 204 1.23 9.77 -10.46
CA PRO A 204 0.61 8.46 -10.76
C PRO A 204 0.37 7.55 -9.54
N TRP A 205 1.04 7.79 -8.41
CA TRP A 205 0.78 7.12 -7.12
C TRP A 205 -0.53 7.59 -6.46
N MET A 206 -1.00 8.79 -6.80
CA MET A 206 -2.27 9.32 -6.30
C MET A 206 -3.44 8.52 -6.88
N HIS A 207 -3.33 8.03 -8.12
CA HIS A 207 -4.36 7.16 -8.72
C HIS A 207 -4.49 5.82 -7.98
N TYR A 208 -3.36 5.22 -7.56
CA TYR A 208 -3.37 4.03 -6.72
C TYR A 208 -4.06 4.28 -5.38
N ARG A 209 -3.71 5.39 -4.71
CA ARG A 209 -4.32 5.75 -3.43
C ARG A 209 -5.80 6.05 -3.54
N LEU A 210 -6.23 6.76 -4.58
CA LEU A 210 -7.64 7.01 -4.85
C LEU A 210 -8.39 5.69 -5.07
N ALA A 211 -7.83 4.79 -5.90
CA ALA A 211 -8.43 3.48 -6.14
C ALA A 211 -8.57 2.66 -4.84
N ILE A 212 -7.58 2.72 -3.96
CA ILE A 212 -7.60 2.00 -2.67
C ILE A 212 -8.50 2.65 -1.62
N ASN A 213 -8.63 3.97 -1.64
CA ASN A 213 -9.42 4.70 -0.66
C ASN A 213 -10.93 4.51 -0.88
N ASP A 214 -11.34 4.39 -2.14
CA ASP A 214 -12.75 4.26 -2.50
C ASP A 214 -13.21 2.80 -2.60
N ALA A 215 -12.25 1.86 -2.69
CA ALA A 215 -12.53 0.44 -2.82
C ALA A 215 -13.01 -0.21 -1.52
N LEU A 216 -13.90 -1.20 -1.62
CA LEU A 216 -14.37 -2.01 -0.49
C LEU A 216 -13.41 -3.15 -0.20
N SER A 217 -12.88 -3.23 1.02
CA SER A 217 -11.98 -4.31 1.42
C SER A 217 -12.63 -5.69 1.29
N ALA A 218 -12.05 -6.57 0.47
CA ALA A 218 -12.54 -7.93 0.28
C ALA A 218 -12.58 -8.73 1.60
N HIS A 219 -11.61 -8.47 2.49
CA HIS A 219 -11.56 -9.05 3.82
C HIS A 219 -12.77 -8.64 4.67
N GLN A 220 -13.06 -7.33 4.75
CA GLN A 220 -14.19 -6.83 5.54
C GLN A 220 -15.52 -7.34 4.98
N VAL A 221 -15.67 -7.36 3.66
CA VAL A 221 -16.87 -7.90 3.01
C VAL A 221 -17.03 -9.38 3.37
N MET A 222 -15.96 -10.19 3.30
CA MET A 222 -16.05 -11.62 3.60
C MET A 222 -16.28 -11.90 5.10
N GLN A 223 -15.69 -11.10 6.00
CA GLN A 223 -16.01 -11.16 7.42
C GLN A 223 -17.48 -10.84 7.70
N GLY A 224 -18.00 -9.78 7.07
CA GLY A 224 -19.42 -9.44 7.14
C GLY A 224 -20.29 -10.60 6.64
N ALA A 225 -19.93 -11.20 5.51
CA ALA A 225 -20.61 -12.37 4.97
C ALA A 225 -20.59 -13.57 5.92
N LEU A 226 -19.47 -13.83 6.59
CA LEU A 226 -19.34 -14.90 7.58
C LEU A 226 -20.22 -14.64 8.82
N ILE A 227 -20.25 -13.41 9.32
CA ILE A 227 -21.12 -13.02 10.44
C ILE A 227 -22.59 -13.18 10.03
N SER A 228 -22.97 -12.74 8.83
CA SER A 228 -24.31 -12.96 8.30
C SER A 228 -24.63 -14.43 8.17
N ALA A 229 -23.78 -15.24 7.53
CA ALA A 229 -24.00 -16.68 7.37
C ALA A 229 -24.18 -17.39 8.73
N ALA A 230 -23.34 -17.08 9.73
CA ALA A 230 -23.45 -17.61 11.08
C ALA A 230 -24.76 -17.18 11.77
N THR A 231 -25.17 -15.91 11.59
CA THR A 231 -26.45 -15.40 12.11
C THR A 231 -27.64 -16.08 11.45
N LEU A 232 -27.55 -16.36 10.15
CA LEU A 232 -28.60 -17.01 9.38
C LEU A 232 -28.74 -18.51 9.72
N ALA A 233 -27.65 -19.14 10.17
CA ALA A 233 -27.69 -20.52 10.66
C ALA A 233 -28.49 -20.67 11.97
N THR A 234 -28.68 -19.58 12.73
CA THR A 234 -29.44 -19.60 14.00
C THR A 234 -30.90 -19.17 13.84
N LEU A 235 -31.37 -18.99 12.61
CA LEU A 235 -32.75 -18.58 12.34
C LEU A 235 -33.76 -19.54 12.97
N PRO A 236 -34.88 -19.02 13.50
CA PRO A 236 -35.94 -19.86 14.04
C PRO A 236 -36.61 -20.71 12.95
N SER A 237 -37.23 -21.81 13.35
CA SER A 237 -37.94 -22.68 12.42
C SER A 237 -39.06 -21.94 11.66
N GLY A 238 -39.19 -22.27 10.36
CA GLY A 238 -40.11 -21.62 9.45
C GLY A 238 -39.65 -20.24 8.97
N TRP A 239 -38.38 -19.89 9.17
CA TRP A 239 -37.70 -18.76 8.55
C TRP A 239 -36.44 -19.26 7.85
N LYS A 240 -36.19 -18.79 6.63
CA LYS A 240 -35.02 -19.20 5.85
C LYS A 240 -34.30 -18.02 5.22
N ALA A 241 -32.99 -18.14 5.11
CA ALA A 241 -32.19 -17.25 4.29
C ALA A 241 -32.41 -17.57 2.80
N GLU A 242 -32.44 -16.54 1.97
CA GLU A 242 -32.51 -16.68 0.50
C GLU A 242 -31.16 -16.40 -0.13
N SER A 243 -30.52 -15.29 0.25
CA SER A 243 -29.20 -14.93 -0.23
C SER A 243 -28.56 -13.87 0.66
N ILE A 244 -27.23 -13.78 0.57
CA ILE A 244 -26.44 -12.66 1.09
C ILE A 244 -25.82 -11.96 -0.10
N THR A 245 -26.05 -10.66 -0.26
CA THR A 245 -25.55 -9.88 -1.40
C THR A 245 -24.82 -8.64 -0.94
N LEU A 246 -23.74 -8.26 -1.63
CA LEU A 246 -23.14 -6.94 -1.48
C LEU A 246 -23.86 -5.95 -2.41
N GLN A 247 -24.46 -4.92 -1.83
CA GLN A 247 -25.12 -3.84 -2.55
C GLN A 247 -24.53 -2.49 -2.12
N GLY A 248 -23.74 -1.89 -3.00
CA GLY A 248 -22.97 -0.69 -2.65
C GLY A 248 -22.07 -0.97 -1.44
N HIS A 249 -22.17 -0.15 -0.40
CA HIS A 249 -21.39 -0.27 0.85
C HIS A 249 -22.10 -1.09 1.95
N ALA A 250 -23.10 -1.90 1.61
CA ALA A 250 -23.81 -2.72 2.59
C ALA A 250 -23.93 -4.16 2.13
N LEU A 251 -23.69 -5.08 3.05
CA LEU A 251 -23.96 -6.49 2.89
C LEU A 251 -25.37 -6.77 3.41
N THR A 252 -26.25 -7.22 2.53
CA THR A 252 -27.66 -7.47 2.81
C THR A 252 -27.97 -8.96 2.77
N ALA A 253 -28.57 -9.50 3.82
CA ALA A 253 -29.11 -10.85 3.81
C ALA A 253 -30.63 -10.82 3.78
N SER A 254 -31.21 -11.48 2.78
CA SER A 254 -32.66 -11.58 2.60
C SER A 254 -33.18 -12.83 3.30
N ILE A 255 -34.19 -12.66 4.15
CA ILE A 255 -34.80 -13.72 4.93
C ILE A 255 -36.29 -13.74 4.63
N LEU A 256 -36.79 -14.93 4.33
CA LEU A 256 -38.18 -15.16 3.97
C LEU A 256 -38.85 -16.05 5.02
N ARG A 257 -40.05 -15.66 5.40
CA ARG A 257 -40.94 -16.46 6.23
C ARG A 257 -41.56 -17.58 5.41
N GLU A 258 -41.40 -18.81 5.86
CA GLU A 258 -42.10 -19.96 5.30
C GLU A 258 -43.56 -20.01 5.79
N PRO A 259 -44.47 -20.74 5.10
CA PRO A 259 -45.88 -20.82 5.49
C PRO A 259 -46.11 -21.22 6.95
N GLN A 260 -45.26 -22.09 7.49
CA GLN A 260 -45.26 -22.56 8.88
C GLN A 260 -44.53 -21.64 9.86
N GLY A 261 -43.88 -20.58 9.39
CA GLY A 261 -43.14 -19.64 10.24
C GLY A 261 -44.08 -18.81 11.11
N LEU A 262 -43.81 -18.77 12.41
CA LEU A 262 -44.60 -17.96 13.35
C LEU A 262 -43.91 -16.62 13.60
N VAL A 263 -44.66 -15.52 13.48
CA VAL A 263 -44.16 -14.16 13.77
C VAL A 263 -43.78 -13.99 15.24
N SER A 264 -44.52 -14.64 16.15
CA SER A 264 -44.21 -14.62 17.58
C SER A 264 -42.85 -15.24 17.90
N VAL A 265 -42.49 -16.32 17.21
CA VAL A 265 -41.18 -16.99 17.37
C VAL A 265 -40.05 -16.10 16.87
N TRP A 266 -40.26 -15.40 15.75
CA TRP A 266 -39.30 -14.40 15.25
C TRP A 266 -39.08 -13.27 16.26
N SER A 267 -40.16 -12.68 16.79
CA SER A 267 -40.07 -11.61 17.79
C SER A 267 -39.37 -12.07 19.07
N GLN A 268 -39.62 -13.31 19.51
CA GLN A 268 -38.93 -13.89 20.66
C GLN A 268 -37.44 -14.11 20.37
N TRP A 269 -37.10 -14.63 19.18
CA TRP A 269 -35.73 -14.83 18.75
C TRP A 269 -34.94 -13.52 18.69
N LEU A 270 -35.53 -12.44 18.17
CA LEU A 270 -34.92 -11.09 18.19
C LEU A 270 -34.72 -10.57 19.61
N THR A 271 -35.66 -10.84 20.51
CA THR A 271 -35.54 -10.45 21.93
C THR A 271 -34.38 -11.18 22.62
N GLN A 272 -34.07 -12.41 22.20
CA GLN A 272 -32.91 -13.17 22.68
C GLN A 272 -31.59 -12.66 22.09
N HIS A 273 -31.62 -11.92 20.98
CA HIS A 273 -30.44 -11.38 20.30
C HIS A 273 -30.51 -9.84 20.15
N PRO A 274 -30.55 -9.09 21.26
CA PRO A 274 -30.80 -7.64 21.24
C PRO A 274 -29.74 -6.85 20.47
N ALA A 275 -28.49 -7.35 20.40
CA ALA A 275 -27.42 -6.73 19.63
C ALA A 275 -27.66 -6.76 18.10
N LEU A 276 -28.45 -7.71 17.62
CA LEU A 276 -28.78 -7.85 16.19
C LEU A 276 -30.07 -7.14 15.81
N ALA A 277 -30.95 -6.87 16.78
CA ALA A 277 -32.28 -6.32 16.52
C ALA A 277 -32.26 -5.01 15.74
N SER A 278 -31.25 -4.15 15.94
CA SER A 278 -31.09 -2.89 15.23
C SER A 278 -30.61 -3.03 13.77
N GLN A 279 -30.11 -4.21 13.39
CA GLN A 279 -29.60 -4.50 12.05
C GLN A 279 -30.64 -5.16 11.15
N PHE A 280 -31.76 -5.60 11.72
CA PHE A 280 -32.89 -6.16 11.00
C PHE A 280 -33.91 -5.09 10.64
N THR A 281 -34.38 -5.13 9.39
CA THR A 281 -35.47 -4.30 8.88
C THR A 281 -36.41 -5.17 8.05
N GLY A 282 -37.72 -4.92 8.11
CA GLY A 282 -38.66 -5.73 7.34
C GLY A 282 -40.09 -5.68 7.85
N ASN A 283 -40.89 -6.62 7.35
CA ASN A 283 -42.30 -6.82 7.69
C ASN A 283 -42.55 -8.25 8.19
N SER A 284 -43.82 -8.65 8.34
CA SER A 284 -44.18 -9.96 8.86
C SER A 284 -43.71 -11.14 8.00
N ASP A 285 -43.39 -10.92 6.73
CA ASP A 285 -43.13 -11.99 5.76
C ASP A 285 -41.70 -11.98 5.22
N THR A 286 -41.03 -10.83 5.29
CA THR A 286 -39.68 -10.61 4.80
C THR A 286 -38.88 -9.80 5.79
N GLN A 287 -37.65 -10.23 6.05
CA GLN A 287 -36.71 -9.58 6.95
C GLN A 287 -35.37 -9.43 6.23
N THR A 288 -34.70 -8.32 6.45
CA THR A 288 -33.42 -8.00 5.84
C THR A 288 -32.43 -7.66 6.94
N LEU A 289 -31.34 -8.43 7.02
CA LEU A 289 -30.16 -8.08 7.80
C LEU A 289 -29.28 -7.17 6.96
N SER A 290 -28.84 -6.03 7.49
CA SER A 290 -27.92 -5.13 6.79
C SER A 290 -26.68 -4.84 7.64
N ILE A 291 -25.50 -5.11 7.09
CA ILE A 291 -24.21 -4.81 7.70
C ILE A 291 -23.49 -3.79 6.83
N ALA A 292 -23.22 -2.61 7.37
CA ALA A 292 -22.47 -1.58 6.68
C ALA A 292 -20.98 -1.95 6.58
N ILE A 293 -20.40 -1.77 5.40
CA ILE A 293 -18.98 -2.00 5.11
C ILE A 293 -18.32 -0.65 4.87
N ASN A 294 -17.23 -0.39 5.60
CA ASN A 294 -16.47 0.83 5.43
C ASN A 294 -15.67 0.78 4.12
N ALA A 295 -15.63 1.89 3.41
CA ALA A 295 -14.75 2.04 2.26
C ALA A 295 -13.29 2.15 2.70
N GLY A 296 -12.41 1.74 1.80
CA GLY A 296 -10.98 1.86 1.93
C GLY A 296 -10.29 0.55 2.29
N LEU A 297 -9.03 0.44 1.90
CA LEU A 297 -8.10 -0.56 2.42
C LEU A 297 -7.00 0.16 3.24
N PRO A 298 -7.23 0.45 4.53
CA PRO A 298 -6.34 1.29 5.33
C PRO A 298 -4.90 0.77 5.38
N ARG A 299 -4.73 -0.56 5.51
CA ARG A 299 -3.43 -1.24 5.48
C ARG A 299 -2.65 -0.97 4.20
N TRP A 300 -3.35 -0.84 3.08
CA TRP A 300 -2.77 -0.71 1.74
C TRP A 300 -2.67 0.73 1.24
N HIS A 301 -3.11 1.72 2.03
CA HIS A 301 -3.02 3.13 1.66
C HIS A 301 -1.57 3.65 1.54
N LYS A 302 -0.63 3.02 2.28
CA LYS A 302 0.81 3.32 2.25
C LYS A 302 1.68 2.14 1.79
N ARG A 303 1.09 0.98 1.53
CA ARG A 303 1.79 -0.25 1.12
C ARG A 303 1.42 -0.61 -0.32
N ALA A 304 2.28 -1.34 -1.01
CA ALA A 304 1.95 -1.90 -2.32
C ALA A 304 2.66 -3.24 -2.48
N MET A 305 1.94 -4.24 -2.99
CA MET A 305 2.51 -5.54 -3.31
C MET A 305 2.88 -5.64 -4.79
N PRO A 306 3.91 -6.44 -5.15
CA PRO A 306 4.15 -6.79 -6.54
C PRO A 306 2.98 -7.65 -7.06
N LEU A 307 2.41 -7.29 -8.22
CA LEU A 307 1.24 -8.00 -8.75
C LEU A 307 1.57 -9.45 -9.14
N ARG A 308 2.68 -9.68 -9.85
CA ARG A 308 3.19 -11.01 -10.24
C ARG A 308 4.42 -11.32 -9.39
N PRO A 309 4.24 -11.89 -8.19
CA PRO A 309 3.79 -13.29 -8.04
C PRO A 309 2.49 -13.46 -7.24
N THR A 310 1.94 -12.37 -6.72
CA THR A 310 0.79 -12.39 -5.80
C THR A 310 -0.47 -12.90 -6.50
N ASP A 311 -0.68 -12.51 -7.76
CA ASP A 311 -1.81 -12.93 -8.58
C ASP A 311 -1.81 -14.43 -8.88
N ALA A 312 -0.65 -15.00 -9.21
CA ALA A 312 -0.48 -16.43 -9.44
C ALA A 312 -0.76 -17.23 -8.16
N ARG A 313 -0.18 -16.82 -7.02
CA ARG A 313 -0.43 -17.48 -5.73
C ARG A 313 -1.90 -17.40 -5.32
N LEU A 314 -2.54 -16.26 -5.53
CA LEU A 314 -3.96 -16.08 -5.25
C LEU A 314 -4.82 -17.01 -6.11
N GLN A 315 -4.54 -17.10 -7.41
CA GLN A 315 -5.24 -18.02 -8.32
C GLN A 315 -5.05 -19.48 -7.91
N ASP A 316 -3.81 -19.90 -7.66
CA ASP A 316 -3.50 -21.26 -7.24
C ASP A 316 -4.22 -21.62 -5.94
N THR A 317 -4.24 -20.70 -4.97
CA THR A 317 -4.96 -20.90 -3.70
C THR A 317 -6.47 -21.01 -3.90
N LEU A 318 -7.06 -20.15 -4.75
CA LEU A 318 -8.49 -20.22 -5.06
C LEU A 318 -8.85 -21.52 -5.78
N VAL A 319 -8.02 -21.99 -6.71
CA VAL A 319 -8.21 -23.26 -7.42
C VAL A 319 -8.06 -24.45 -6.46
N GLN A 320 -7.11 -24.41 -5.53
CA GLN A 320 -6.96 -25.43 -4.49
C GLN A 320 -8.18 -25.51 -3.56
N LEU A 321 -8.81 -24.36 -3.29
CA LEU A 321 -10.08 -24.28 -2.57
C LEU A 321 -11.28 -24.72 -3.43
N GLY A 322 -11.08 -25.18 -4.66
CA GLY A 322 -12.17 -25.65 -5.55
C GLY A 322 -12.91 -24.53 -6.29
N ALA A 323 -12.43 -23.29 -6.23
CA ALA A 323 -13.07 -22.17 -6.90
C ALA A 323 -12.67 -22.08 -8.37
N VAL A 324 -13.64 -21.71 -9.21
CA VAL A 324 -13.41 -21.39 -10.61
C VAL A 324 -13.14 -19.89 -10.72
N THR A 325 -12.00 -19.51 -11.29
CA THR A 325 -11.60 -18.11 -11.46
C THR A 325 -11.57 -17.74 -12.94
N THR A 326 -12.16 -16.60 -13.29
CA THR A 326 -12.14 -16.04 -14.65
C THR A 326 -11.62 -14.61 -14.59
N LEU A 327 -10.56 -14.31 -15.34
CA LEU A 327 -10.06 -12.94 -15.46
C LEU A 327 -11.08 -12.10 -16.24
N SER A 328 -11.62 -11.05 -15.61
CA SER A 328 -12.60 -10.16 -16.23
C SER A 328 -11.96 -8.89 -16.77
N HIS A 329 -10.95 -8.35 -16.08
CA HIS A 329 -10.30 -7.10 -16.46
C HIS A 329 -8.84 -7.05 -15.97
N GLU A 330 -7.95 -6.46 -16.76
CA GLU A 330 -6.56 -6.17 -16.38
C GLU A 330 -6.25 -4.71 -16.74
N SER A 331 -5.68 -3.98 -15.78
CA SER A 331 -5.25 -2.59 -15.95
C SER A 331 -3.77 -2.51 -15.63
N THR A 332 -2.97 -2.02 -16.57
CA THR A 332 -1.52 -1.84 -16.37
C THR A 332 -1.06 -0.41 -16.68
N PRO A 333 -1.57 0.62 -16.00
CA PRO A 333 -1.01 1.95 -16.09
C PRO A 333 0.46 1.98 -15.63
N SER A 334 1.17 3.05 -15.95
CA SER A 334 2.64 3.11 -15.84
C SER A 334 3.20 3.02 -14.40
N THR A 335 2.36 3.06 -13.37
CA THR A 335 2.77 3.13 -11.96
C THR A 335 1.99 2.27 -10.98
N TRP A 336 0.92 1.61 -11.43
CA TRP A 336 0.19 0.62 -10.66
C TRP A 336 -0.46 -0.36 -11.62
N GLN A 337 -0.81 -1.53 -11.12
CA GLN A 337 -1.53 -2.53 -11.89
C GLN A 337 -2.72 -3.02 -11.08
N SER A 338 -3.77 -3.45 -11.78
CA SER A 338 -4.79 -4.26 -11.17
C SER A 338 -5.26 -5.38 -12.07
N LYS A 339 -5.73 -6.44 -11.44
CA LYS A 339 -6.43 -7.53 -12.10
C LYS A 339 -7.72 -7.80 -11.35
N THR A 340 -8.79 -7.92 -12.10
CA THR A 340 -10.12 -8.23 -11.59
C THR A 340 -10.49 -9.64 -12.03
N TRP A 341 -10.93 -10.45 -11.08
CA TRP A 341 -11.42 -11.80 -11.33
C TRP A 341 -12.85 -11.94 -10.86
N GLN A 342 -13.61 -12.69 -11.66
CA GLN A 342 -14.86 -13.30 -11.22
C GLN A 342 -14.53 -14.67 -10.67
N VAL A 343 -15.05 -14.97 -9.48
CA VAL A 343 -14.79 -16.20 -8.75
C VAL A 343 -16.11 -16.83 -8.38
N THR A 344 -16.26 -18.12 -8.70
CA THR A 344 -17.45 -18.90 -8.32
C THR A 344 -17.04 -20.18 -7.61
N HIS A 345 -17.76 -20.53 -6.55
CA HIS A 345 -17.56 -21.76 -5.80
C HIS A 345 -18.91 -22.44 -5.50
N PRO A 346 -19.09 -23.73 -5.83
CA PRO A 346 -20.42 -24.37 -5.81
C PRO A 346 -20.97 -24.68 -4.40
N GLY A 347 -20.12 -24.77 -3.38
CA GLY A 347 -20.56 -25.06 -2.01
C GLY A 347 -19.42 -24.99 -1.00
N MET A 348 -19.21 -23.82 -0.41
CA MET A 348 -18.20 -23.55 0.61
C MET A 348 -18.83 -23.58 1.99
N ASN A 349 -18.16 -24.19 2.97
CA ASN A 349 -18.62 -24.17 4.37
C ASN A 349 -18.10 -22.92 5.12
N VAL A 350 -18.59 -22.71 6.34
CA VAL A 350 -18.20 -21.54 7.18
C VAL A 350 -16.71 -21.52 7.50
N THR A 351 -16.06 -22.68 7.65
CA THR A 351 -14.61 -22.77 7.93
C THR A 351 -13.79 -22.35 6.72
N GLU A 352 -14.16 -22.79 5.53
CA GLU A 352 -13.52 -22.41 4.27
C GLU A 352 -13.74 -20.92 3.95
N LEU A 353 -14.94 -20.39 4.25
CA LEU A 353 -15.23 -18.95 4.20
C LEU A 353 -14.29 -18.15 5.13
N SER A 354 -14.03 -18.66 6.33
CA SER A 354 -13.10 -18.05 7.28
C SER A 354 -11.67 -18.06 6.74
N GLN A 355 -11.22 -19.17 6.15
CA GLN A 355 -9.89 -19.27 5.53
C GLN A 355 -9.74 -18.28 4.36
N LEU A 356 -10.78 -18.16 3.53
CA LEU A 356 -10.81 -17.19 2.44
C LEU A 356 -10.75 -15.75 2.95
N ALA A 357 -11.48 -15.43 4.02
CA ALA A 357 -11.41 -14.12 4.66
C ALA A 357 -9.99 -13.82 5.18
N SER A 358 -9.32 -14.78 5.82
CA SER A 358 -7.94 -14.64 6.30
C SER A 358 -6.95 -14.43 5.14
N LEU A 359 -7.13 -15.14 4.02
CA LEU A 359 -6.32 -14.93 2.82
C LEU A 359 -6.47 -13.50 2.30
N PHE A 360 -7.69 -12.96 2.30
CA PHE A 360 -7.97 -11.61 1.81
C PHE A 360 -7.40 -10.51 2.69
N ASP A 361 -7.19 -10.74 3.99
CA ASP A 361 -6.57 -9.75 4.88
C ASP A 361 -5.11 -9.48 4.52
N ALA A 362 -4.41 -10.51 4.04
CA ALA A 362 -3.00 -10.44 3.70
C ALA A 362 -2.73 -9.76 2.34
N LEU A 363 -3.76 -9.42 1.57
CA LEU A 363 -3.64 -8.96 0.18
C LEU A 363 -4.37 -7.62 -0.06
N PRO A 364 -3.89 -6.78 -0.99
CA PRO A 364 -4.59 -5.57 -1.42
C PRO A 364 -5.75 -5.92 -2.34
N LEU A 365 -6.77 -6.59 -1.80
CA LEU A 365 -7.96 -7.04 -2.53
C LEU A 365 -9.17 -6.18 -2.19
N SER A 366 -9.82 -5.65 -3.22
CA SER A 366 -11.18 -5.16 -3.10
C SER A 366 -12.19 -6.17 -3.59
N MET A 367 -13.44 -6.01 -3.16
CA MET A 367 -14.57 -6.79 -3.63
C MET A 367 -15.72 -5.86 -4.02
N ASP A 368 -16.09 -5.90 -5.30
CA ASP A 368 -17.11 -5.01 -5.86
C ASP A 368 -18.50 -5.66 -5.83
N ALA A 369 -18.54 -6.99 -5.83
CA ALA A 369 -19.78 -7.76 -5.78
C ALA A 369 -19.55 -9.08 -5.02
N LEU A 370 -20.55 -9.47 -4.24
CA LEU A 370 -20.62 -10.74 -3.54
C LEU A 370 -22.06 -11.25 -3.59
N THR A 371 -22.23 -12.54 -3.80
CA THR A 371 -23.50 -13.25 -3.67
C THR A 371 -23.22 -14.60 -3.05
N LEU A 372 -23.82 -14.87 -1.89
CA LEU A 372 -23.89 -16.20 -1.29
C LEU A 372 -25.33 -16.69 -1.39
N THR A 373 -25.48 -17.93 -1.87
CA THR A 373 -26.78 -18.62 -1.92
C THR A 373 -26.70 -19.88 -1.08
N PRO A 374 -27.65 -20.13 -0.16
CA PRO A 374 -27.60 -21.30 0.70
C PRO A 374 -27.87 -22.56 -0.14
N VAL A 375 -26.97 -23.53 -0.03
CA VAL A 375 -27.11 -24.85 -0.67
C VAL A 375 -27.61 -25.86 0.34
N SER A 376 -27.09 -25.79 1.57
CA SER A 376 -27.57 -26.52 2.74
C SER A 376 -27.42 -25.65 3.99
N LEU A 377 -27.75 -26.19 5.17
CA LEU A 377 -27.64 -25.46 6.45
C LEU A 377 -26.25 -24.86 6.69
N ASP A 378 -25.19 -25.57 6.28
CA ASP A 378 -23.81 -25.19 6.58
C ASP A 378 -22.98 -24.87 5.32
N THR A 379 -23.59 -24.92 4.14
CA THR A 379 -22.88 -24.71 2.86
C THR A 379 -23.53 -23.65 1.99
N TRP A 380 -22.67 -22.82 1.39
CA TRP A 380 -23.07 -21.68 0.58
C TRP A 380 -22.39 -21.75 -0.79
N SER A 381 -23.15 -21.57 -1.86
CA SER A 381 -22.59 -21.30 -3.17
C SER A 381 -22.19 -19.83 -3.25
N LEU A 382 -20.96 -19.56 -3.67
CA LEU A 382 -20.38 -18.22 -3.74
C LEU A 382 -20.22 -17.78 -5.18
N SER A 383 -20.50 -16.50 -5.41
CA SER A 383 -20.10 -15.78 -6.61
C SER A 383 -19.64 -14.39 -6.21
N PHE A 384 -18.41 -14.01 -6.52
CA PHE A 384 -17.88 -12.69 -6.19
C PHE A 384 -16.91 -12.16 -7.24
N THR A 385 -16.76 -10.83 -7.24
CA THR A 385 -15.79 -10.14 -8.09
C THR A 385 -14.77 -9.45 -7.20
N ILE A 386 -13.49 -9.84 -7.35
CA ILE A 386 -12.38 -9.27 -6.60
C ILE A 386 -11.39 -8.56 -7.52
N THR A 387 -10.84 -7.44 -7.06
CA THR A 387 -9.76 -6.73 -7.75
C THR A 387 -8.50 -6.72 -6.87
N LEU A 388 -7.41 -7.29 -7.37
CA LEU A 388 -6.08 -7.18 -6.74
C LEU A 388 -5.36 -5.95 -7.27
N TYR A 389 -4.83 -5.14 -6.36
CA TYR A 389 -4.00 -3.99 -6.70
C TYR A 389 -2.53 -4.31 -6.48
N GLY A 390 -1.67 -3.85 -7.37
CA GLY A 390 -0.23 -4.00 -7.25
C GLY A 390 0.53 -2.72 -7.61
N GLY A 391 1.65 -2.50 -6.94
CA GLY A 391 2.61 -1.46 -7.28
C GLY A 391 3.56 -1.91 -8.40
N LEU A 392 3.97 -0.96 -9.25
CA LEU A 392 5.02 -1.15 -10.27
C LEU A 392 6.38 -0.67 -9.82
#